data_AF-A0A943UIB1-F1
#
_entry.id   AF-A0A943UIB1-F1
#
_cell.length_a   1.000
_cell.length_b   1.000
_cell.length_c   1.000
_cell.angle_alpha   90.00
_cell.angle_beta   90.00
_cell.angle_gamma   90.00
#
_symmetry.space_group_name_H-M   'P 1'
#
loop_
_entity.id
_entity.type
_entity.pdbx_description
1 polymer ?
#
loop_
_entity_poly.entity_id
_entity_poly.type
_entity_poly.pdbx_seq_one_letter_code
_entity_poly.pdbx_strand_id
1 'polypeptide(L)'
;MKKFFALLALAALLLTAFAFPVLAEEPILGGWSAYTDNPTEIPTEALDALNAALDGLEGCVYKPIALLGTQIVAGTNYCFLCETTVVVPDAQPGYALVYVFDGLEGEHELLRVQEIEFSAFE
;
A
#
# COMPACT_ATOMS: atom_id res chain seq x y z
N MET A 1 49.95 -25.24 7.20
CA MET A 1 49.47 -24.01 7.88
C MET A 1 48.74 -23.05 6.94
N LYS A 2 49.33 -22.58 5.83
CA LYS A 2 48.67 -21.64 4.89
C LYS A 2 47.29 -22.09 4.34
N LYS A 3 47.11 -23.38 4.02
CA LYS A 3 45.83 -23.93 3.51
C LYS A 3 44.71 -23.99 4.56
N PHE A 4 45.06 -24.08 5.84
CA PHE A 4 44.10 -24.07 6.96
C PHE A 4 43.56 -22.66 7.21
N PHE A 5 44.43 -21.64 7.11
CA PHE A 5 44.00 -20.24 7.18
C PHE A 5 43.09 -19.84 6.02
N ALA A 6 43.32 -20.37 4.82
CA ALA A 6 42.46 -20.12 3.66
C ALA A 6 41.06 -20.73 3.82
N LEU A 7 40.95 -21.94 4.38
CA LEU A 7 39.65 -22.56 4.66
C LEU A 7 38.86 -21.81 5.74
N LEU A 8 39.54 -21.35 6.80
CA LEU A 8 38.92 -20.56 7.87
C LEU A 8 38.43 -19.20 7.36
N ALA A 9 39.20 -18.55 6.48
CA ALA A 9 38.79 -17.30 5.85
C ALA A 9 37.59 -17.49 4.90
N LEU A 10 37.56 -18.58 4.13
CA LEU A 10 36.44 -18.90 3.22
C LEU A 10 35.17 -19.28 3.98
N ALA A 11 35.28 -20.02 5.08
CA ALA A 11 34.17 -20.35 5.96
C ALA A 11 33.61 -19.10 6.66
N ALA A 12 34.47 -18.17 7.09
CA ALA A 12 34.05 -16.88 7.64
C ALA A 12 33.32 -16.02 6.58
N LEU A 13 33.79 -16.04 5.32
CA LEU A 13 33.14 -15.31 4.21
C LEU A 13 31.77 -15.90 3.84
N LEU A 14 31.61 -17.22 3.92
CA LEU A 14 30.33 -17.91 3.69
C LEU A 14 29.34 -17.68 4.84
N LEU A 15 29.83 -17.56 6.08
CA LEU A 15 28.99 -17.23 7.23
C LEU A 15 28.47 -15.78 7.19
N THR A 16 29.22 -14.84 6.63
CA THR A 16 28.73 -13.45 6.45
C THR A 16 27.72 -13.31 5.31
N ALA A 17 27.71 -14.22 4.33
CA ALA A 17 26.75 -14.19 3.23
C ALA A 17 25.31 -14.61 3.63
N PHE A 18 25.14 -15.27 4.79
CA PHE A 18 23.85 -15.65 5.35
C PHE A 18 23.32 -14.69 6.43
N ALA A 19 24.13 -13.70 6.85
CA ALA A 19 23.79 -12.78 7.94
C ALA A 19 23.40 -11.37 7.46
N PHE A 20 23.36 -11.14 6.15
CA PHE A 20 22.62 -10.01 5.62
C PHE A 20 21.19 -10.50 5.40
N PRO A 21 20.23 -10.20 6.29
CA PRO A 21 18.88 -10.08 5.78
C PRO A 21 18.97 -9.13 4.59
N VAL A 22 18.36 -9.51 3.47
CA VAL A 22 18.00 -8.52 2.44
C VAL A 22 17.45 -7.33 3.22
N LEU A 23 17.99 -6.12 3.02
CA LEU A 23 17.56 -4.94 3.76
C LEU A 23 16.08 -4.72 3.42
N ALA A 24 15.18 -5.36 4.18
CA ALA A 24 13.78 -5.01 4.22
C ALA A 24 13.77 -3.62 4.82
N GLU A 25 13.31 -2.66 4.03
CA GLU A 25 13.16 -1.29 4.46
C GLU A 25 12.15 -1.31 5.61
N GLU A 26 12.63 -1.11 6.85
CA GLU A 26 11.79 -1.09 8.04
C GLU A 26 10.71 -0.01 7.85
N PRO A 27 9.43 -0.34 8.07
CA PRO A 27 8.36 0.62 7.86
C PRO A 27 8.58 1.86 8.74
N ILE A 28 8.66 3.02 8.09
CA ILE A 28 8.81 4.30 8.78
C ILE A 28 7.52 4.62 9.55
N LEU A 29 7.58 4.57 10.88
CA LEU A 29 6.42 4.93 11.72
C LEU A 29 5.93 6.34 11.40
N GLY A 30 4.63 6.46 11.08
CA GLY A 30 3.99 7.71 10.69
C GLY A 30 4.31 8.22 9.28
N GLY A 31 5.12 7.50 8.49
CA GLY A 31 5.39 7.82 7.09
C GLY A 31 4.61 6.93 6.12
N TRP A 32 4.37 7.42 4.91
CA TRP A 32 3.82 6.61 3.84
C TRP A 32 4.90 5.72 3.22
N SER A 33 4.57 4.44 3.05
CA SER A 33 5.37 3.45 2.33
C SER A 33 4.58 2.95 1.13
N ALA A 34 5.26 2.76 0.00
CA ALA A 34 4.67 2.10 -1.16
C ALA A 34 4.31 0.65 -0.80
N TYR A 35 3.19 0.16 -1.33
CA TYR A 35 2.82 -1.24 -1.17
C TYR A 35 3.74 -2.11 -2.03
N THR A 36 4.38 -3.12 -1.42
CA THR A 36 5.49 -3.86 -2.04
C THR A 36 5.07 -5.19 -2.66
N ASP A 37 3.93 -5.74 -2.25
CA ASP A 37 3.38 -6.95 -2.86
C ASP A 37 2.66 -6.61 -4.18
N ASN A 38 1.97 -7.58 -4.79
CA ASN A 38 1.19 -7.33 -5.99
C ASN A 38 0.05 -6.35 -5.68
N PRO A 39 0.07 -5.10 -6.20
CA PRO A 39 -0.87 -4.07 -5.78
C PRO A 39 -2.31 -4.38 -6.19
N THR A 40 -2.55 -5.23 -7.19
CA THR A 40 -3.90 -5.63 -7.60
C THR A 40 -4.46 -6.81 -6.79
N GLU A 41 -3.62 -7.48 -6.00
CA GLU A 41 -4.04 -8.49 -5.02
C GLU A 41 -4.27 -7.82 -3.67
N ILE A 42 -5.34 -7.02 -3.61
CA ILE A 42 -5.66 -6.21 -2.43
C ILE A 42 -5.92 -7.13 -1.22
N PRO A 43 -5.20 -6.95 -0.10
CA PRO A 43 -5.46 -7.68 1.14
C PRO A 43 -6.91 -7.51 1.62
N THR A 44 -7.52 -8.58 2.15
CA THR A 44 -8.91 -8.55 2.63
C THR A 44 -9.15 -7.47 3.68
N GLU A 45 -8.23 -7.32 4.64
CA GLU A 45 -8.31 -6.27 5.69
C GLU A 45 -8.40 -4.86 5.09
N ALA A 46 -7.53 -4.54 4.12
CA ALA A 46 -7.52 -3.25 3.46
C ALA A 46 -8.82 -3.02 2.65
N LEU A 47 -9.31 -4.06 1.96
CA LEU A 47 -10.56 -4.01 1.22
C LEU A 47 -11.78 -3.81 2.15
N ASP A 48 -11.79 -4.49 3.29
CA ASP A 48 -12.85 -4.35 4.29
C ASP A 48 -12.86 -2.94 4.90
N ALA A 49 -11.68 -2.40 5.23
CA ALA A 49 -11.55 -1.02 5.70
C ALA A 49 -12.05 -0.01 4.66
N LEU A 50 -11.71 -0.22 3.37
CA LEU A 50 -12.24 0.62 2.29
C LEU A 50 -13.77 0.54 2.20
N ASN A 51 -14.33 -0.67 2.20
CA ASN A 51 -15.78 -0.86 2.10
C ASN A 51 -16.51 -0.23 3.28
N ALA A 52 -15.99 -0.37 4.50
CA ALA A 52 -16.55 0.23 5.70
C ALA A 52 -16.43 1.76 5.69
N ALA A 53 -15.28 2.30 5.27
CA ALA A 53 -15.08 3.75 5.16
C ALA A 53 -15.94 4.42 4.09
N LEU A 54 -16.37 3.66 3.07
CA LEU A 54 -17.27 4.13 2.01
C LEU A 54 -18.75 3.82 2.30
N ASP A 55 -19.07 3.07 3.37
CA ASP A 55 -20.46 2.73 3.69
C ASP A 55 -21.26 4.01 3.97
N GLY A 56 -22.44 4.10 3.34
CA GLY A 56 -23.28 5.29 3.39
C GLY A 56 -22.81 6.49 2.54
N LEU A 57 -21.69 6.39 1.82
CA LEU A 57 -21.30 7.42 0.84
C LEU A 57 -22.13 7.25 -0.45
N GLU A 58 -22.85 8.30 -0.81
CA GLU A 58 -23.69 8.34 -2.02
C GLU A 58 -23.10 9.26 -3.10
N GLY A 59 -23.58 9.11 -4.34
CA GLY A 59 -23.27 10.02 -5.45
C GLY A 59 -22.06 9.64 -6.31
N CYS A 60 -21.19 8.75 -5.84
CA CYS A 60 -20.11 8.17 -6.64
C CYS A 60 -19.88 6.71 -6.26
N VAL A 61 -19.68 5.85 -7.27
CA VAL A 61 -19.24 4.48 -7.09
C VAL A 61 -17.72 4.45 -7.16
N TYR A 62 -17.09 3.85 -6.14
CA TYR A 62 -15.65 3.65 -6.08
C TYR A 62 -15.35 2.16 -6.22
N LYS A 63 -14.63 1.79 -7.28
CA LYS A 63 -14.21 0.41 -7.53
C LYS A 63 -12.70 0.31 -7.32
N PRO A 64 -12.22 -0.41 -6.29
CA PRO A 64 -10.79 -0.53 -6.04
C PRO A 64 -10.10 -1.32 -7.16
N ILE A 65 -8.97 -0.82 -7.61
CA ILE A 65 -8.10 -1.45 -8.62
C ILE A 65 -6.82 -1.95 -7.97
N ALA A 66 -6.23 -1.12 -7.11
CA ALA A 66 -4.94 -1.42 -6.50
C ALA A 66 -4.74 -0.75 -5.14
N LEU A 67 -4.02 -1.41 -4.25
CA LEU A 67 -3.44 -0.81 -3.05
C LEU A 67 -2.05 -0.25 -3.41
N LEU A 68 -1.87 1.07 -3.28
CA LEU A 68 -0.64 1.75 -3.69
C LEU A 68 0.30 2.04 -2.52
N GLY A 69 -0.25 2.21 -1.31
CA GLY A 69 0.56 2.56 -0.15
C GLY A 69 -0.14 2.36 1.17
N THR A 70 0.67 2.28 2.21
CA THR A 70 0.24 2.14 3.61
C THR A 70 1.00 3.13 4.47
N GLN A 71 0.44 3.50 5.62
CA GLN A 71 1.11 4.29 6.64
C GLN A 71 0.69 3.75 8.00
N ILE A 72 1.68 3.31 8.80
CA ILE A 72 1.45 2.78 10.15
C ILE A 72 1.31 3.93 11.14
N VAL A 73 0.17 3.98 11.83
CA VAL A 73 -0.21 4.98 12.86
C VAL A 73 -0.76 4.25 14.10
N ALA A 74 -1.72 4.82 14.84
CA ALA A 74 -2.54 4.09 15.80
C ALA A 74 -3.62 3.26 15.06
N GLY A 75 -3.17 2.35 14.20
CA GLY A 75 -3.94 1.72 13.13
C GLY A 75 -3.16 1.80 11.81
N THR A 76 -3.86 1.70 10.69
CA THR A 76 -3.26 1.74 9.36
C THR A 76 -4.03 2.70 8.47
N ASN A 77 -3.32 3.63 7.82
CA ASN A 77 -3.90 4.33 6.67
C ASN A 77 -3.56 3.57 5.40
N TYR A 78 -4.54 3.43 4.50
CA TYR A 78 -4.39 2.83 3.19
C TYR A 78 -4.60 3.87 2.09
N CYS A 79 -3.90 3.72 0.96
CA CYS A 79 -4.09 4.52 -0.24
C CYS A 79 -4.42 3.60 -1.42
N PHE A 80 -5.63 3.69 -1.94
CA PHE A 80 -6.12 2.90 -3.06
C PHE A 80 -6.14 3.72 -4.34
N LEU A 81 -5.84 3.07 -5.48
CA LEU A 81 -6.32 3.51 -6.77
C LEU A 81 -7.73 2.94 -6.98
N CYS A 82 -8.69 3.82 -7.21
CA CYS A 82 -10.06 3.45 -7.54
C CYS A 82 -10.46 3.98 -8.92
N GLU A 83 -11.21 3.18 -9.68
CA GLU A 83 -12.07 3.69 -10.75
C GLU A 83 -13.28 4.34 -10.10
N THR A 84 -13.62 5.56 -10.52
CA THR A 84 -14.73 6.34 -9.98
C THR A 84 -15.81 6.50 -11.04
N THR A 85 -17.08 6.41 -10.65
CA THR A 85 -18.21 6.67 -11.55
C THR A 85 -19.30 7.44 -10.81
N VAL A 86 -19.53 8.67 -11.21
CA VAL A 86 -20.59 9.52 -10.64
C VAL A 86 -21.95 8.93 -10.99
N VAL A 87 -22.88 8.91 -10.04
CA VAL A 87 -24.22 8.31 -10.20
C VAL A 87 -25.16 9.28 -10.95
N VAL A 88 -24.84 9.55 -12.21
CA VAL A 88 -25.66 10.31 -13.16
C VAL A 88 -25.72 9.59 -14.51
N PRO A 89 -26.77 9.78 -15.33
CA PRO A 89 -26.84 9.19 -16.66
C PRO A 89 -25.61 9.55 -17.50
N ASP A 90 -25.09 8.56 -18.25
CA ASP A 90 -23.98 8.70 -19.21
C ASP A 90 -22.64 9.20 -18.63
N ALA A 91 -22.46 9.15 -17.30
CA ALA A 91 -21.20 9.46 -16.65
C ALA A 91 -20.06 8.58 -17.19
N GLN A 92 -18.94 9.21 -17.51
CA GLN A 92 -17.71 8.50 -17.90
C GLN A 92 -16.93 8.10 -16.65
N PRO A 93 -16.21 6.96 -16.66
CA PRO A 93 -15.37 6.56 -15.55
C PRO A 93 -14.19 7.54 -15.40
N GLY A 94 -13.90 7.91 -14.16
CA GLY A 94 -12.69 8.60 -13.72
C GLY A 94 -11.80 7.69 -12.89
N TYR A 95 -10.75 8.26 -12.33
CA TYR A 95 -9.88 7.57 -11.37
C TYR A 95 -9.53 8.48 -10.22
N ALA A 96 -9.40 7.93 -9.02
CA ALA A 96 -9.02 8.67 -7.84
C ALA A 96 -8.06 7.88 -6.95
N LEU A 97 -7.22 8.60 -6.20
CA LEU A 97 -6.56 8.08 -5.02
C LEU A 97 -7.51 8.22 -3.83
N VAL A 98 -7.85 7.11 -3.20
CA VAL A 98 -8.77 7.05 -2.05
C VAL A 98 -7.97 6.67 -0.80
N TYR A 99 -7.96 7.56 0.16
CA TYR A 99 -7.25 7.40 1.43
C TYR A 99 -8.25 7.07 2.52
N VAL A 100 -8.03 5.96 3.22
CA VAL A 100 -8.88 5.53 4.33
C VAL A 100 -8.03 5.20 5.56
N PHE A 101 -8.61 5.41 6.73
CA PHE A 101 -8.05 5.01 8.01
C PHE A 101 -8.75 3.76 8.53
N ASP A 102 -7.97 2.82 9.03
CA ASP A 102 -8.42 1.62 9.74
C ASP A 102 -7.83 1.63 11.16
N GLY A 103 -8.71 1.85 12.14
CA GLY A 103 -8.36 2.01 13.54
C GLY A 103 -8.29 0.69 14.30
N LEU A 104 -7.58 0.70 15.43
CA LEU A 104 -7.41 -0.51 16.26
C LEU A 104 -8.68 -0.89 17.04
N GLU A 105 -9.67 0.01 17.14
CA GLU A 105 -10.93 -0.21 17.87
C GLU A 105 -12.13 -0.38 16.91
N GLY A 106 -11.87 -0.59 15.62
CA GLY A 106 -12.89 -0.82 14.58
C GLY A 106 -13.40 0.46 13.91
N GLU A 107 -12.68 1.57 14.06
CA GLU A 107 -12.95 2.79 13.31
C GLU A 107 -12.55 2.63 11.84
N HIS A 108 -13.42 3.03 10.92
CA HIS A 108 -13.10 3.08 9.50
C HIS A 108 -13.54 4.45 8.96
N GLU A 109 -12.58 5.23 8.45
CA GLU A 109 -12.85 6.61 8.06
C GLU A 109 -12.28 6.92 6.67
N LEU A 110 -13.08 7.55 5.82
CA LEU A 110 -12.60 8.16 4.59
C LEU A 110 -11.82 9.43 4.93
N LEU A 111 -10.51 9.42 4.69
CA LEU A 111 -9.64 10.56 4.95
C LEU A 111 -9.64 11.57 3.81
N ARG A 112 -9.53 11.08 2.58
CA ARG A 112 -9.38 11.91 1.39
C ARG A 112 -9.71 11.15 0.11
N VAL A 113 -10.33 11.85 -0.83
CA VAL A 113 -10.39 11.45 -2.25
C VAL A 113 -9.61 12.48 -3.05
N GLN A 114 -8.69 12.03 -3.89
CA GLN A 114 -7.94 12.86 -4.82
C GLN A 114 -8.18 12.36 -6.24
N GLU A 115 -9.05 13.05 -6.97
CA GLU A 115 -9.31 12.75 -8.39
C GLU A 115 -8.04 12.92 -9.23
N ILE A 116 -7.87 12.03 -10.20
CA ILE A 116 -6.76 12.03 -11.15
C ILE A 116 -7.24 12.70 -12.43
N GLU A 117 -6.61 13.82 -12.76
CA GLU A 117 -6.83 14.51 -14.03
C GLU A 117 -5.74 14.11 -15.02
N PHE A 118 -6.13 13.55 -16.16
CA PHE A 118 -5.21 13.27 -17.26
C PHE A 118 -5.02 14.55 -18.08
N SER A 119 -3.82 15.13 -18.04
CA SER A 119 -3.48 16.20 -18.96
C SER A 119 -3.02 15.64 -20.31
N ALA A 120 -3.49 16.25 -21.40
CA ALA A 120 -2.79 16.17 -22.66
C ALA A 120 -1.54 17.05 -22.50
N PHE A 121 -0.35 16.45 -22.56
CA PHE A 121 0.92 17.15 -22.48
C PHE A 121 0.89 18.42 -23.37
N GLU A 122 1.11 19.60 -22.77
CA GLU A 122 1.51 20.81 -23.49
C GLU A 122 3.01 20.79 -23.77
#